data_AF-A0A3D5DXF9-F1
#
_entry.id   AF-A0A3D5DXF9-F1
#
_cell.length_a   1.000
_cell.length_b   1.000
_cell.length_c   1.000
_cell.angle_alpha   90.00
_cell.angle_beta   90.00
_cell.angle_gamma   90.00
#
_symmetry.space_group_name_H-M   'P 1'
#
loop_
_entity.id
_entity.type
_entity.pdbx_description
1 polymer ?
#
loop_
_entity_poly.entity_id
_entity_poly.type
_entity_poly.pdbx_seq_one_letter_code
_entity_poly.pdbx_strand_id
1 'polypeptide(L)'
;ALATAPILLDAYQLQIEQSIMPDVLFEALIVTAIAALLWRPRLTTPAIITAGLALGACATARQVGEIFILPTLLYLLITLPRWRQLLRGTAIACAAFALPILVVSYRDYAVIHRFGLAPYASGSIYGRVAAAADCPALKIPAYERALCPTVRQQLNGPDWLDHHFGSPIKYFQAPPGMSTGAVVSDFSHQVILQQPAGVLTAVGKDALKLFAVHRVTAPGDTPISRWQFQPVYPQYPPYMTIAGGQVMFHSFTPTGAVRWVWSAEGFGGGSPRVVRPLASFLHTYQLDGGYTPGPLLAFAVLAGLAGTLSLLRRHATPAGRDAARACLLTFTAATSVLLMSDAFEFTWRYQLPALITLPPTAALALTALLTHRHQTTTHHPSTTPTATAPAATTPAAGAAAT
;
A
#
# COMPACT_ATOMS: atom_id res chain seq x y z
N ALA A 1 -4.58 -6.37 20.04
CA ALA A 1 -4.90 -5.05 20.63
C ALA A 1 -3.80 -4.02 20.35
N LEU A 2 -2.57 -4.16 20.85
CA LEU A 2 -1.51 -3.15 20.62
C LEU A 2 -1.21 -2.88 19.13
N ALA A 3 -1.23 -3.91 18.29
CA ALA A 3 -1.00 -3.76 16.84
C ALA A 3 -2.08 -2.94 16.11
N THR A 4 -3.25 -2.70 16.71
CA THR A 4 -4.31 -1.87 16.10
C THR A 4 -4.27 -0.42 16.59
N ALA A 5 -3.48 -0.10 17.62
CA ALA A 5 -3.36 1.27 18.11
C ALA A 5 -2.84 2.25 17.03
N PRO A 6 -1.84 1.90 16.19
CA PRO A 6 -1.37 2.78 15.11
C PRO A 6 -2.48 3.25 14.17
N ILE A 7 -3.34 2.34 13.70
CA ILE A 7 -4.42 2.72 12.77
C ILE A 7 -5.54 3.52 13.48
N LEU A 8 -5.87 3.18 14.73
CA LEU A 8 -6.97 3.81 15.48
C LEU A 8 -6.63 5.23 15.97
N LEU A 9 -5.35 5.51 16.22
CA LEU A 9 -4.91 6.75 16.86
C LEU A 9 -4.18 7.70 15.90
N ASP A 10 -3.86 7.26 14.68
CA ASP A 10 -3.18 8.11 13.69
C ASP A 10 -4.14 9.14 13.10
N ALA A 11 -3.87 10.41 13.36
CA ALA A 11 -4.78 11.46 12.96
C ALA A 11 -4.78 11.73 11.45
N TYR A 12 -3.80 11.25 10.68
CA TYR A 12 -3.88 11.29 9.21
C TYR A 12 -4.83 10.21 8.69
N GLN A 13 -4.91 9.06 9.38
CA GLN A 13 -5.96 8.08 9.12
C GLN A 13 -7.34 8.67 9.40
N LEU A 14 -7.52 9.27 10.58
CA LEU A 14 -8.78 9.91 10.94
C LEU A 14 -9.18 11.01 9.93
N GLN A 15 -8.21 11.74 9.38
CA GLN A 15 -8.46 12.77 8.38
C GLN A 15 -8.93 12.18 7.04
N ILE A 16 -8.30 11.10 6.57
CA ILE A 16 -8.68 10.49 5.29
C ILE A 16 -10.06 9.81 5.39
N GLU A 17 -10.42 9.31 6.57
CA GLU A 17 -11.76 8.78 6.86
C GLU A 17 -12.87 9.83 6.76
N GLN A 18 -12.54 11.11 6.95
CA GLN A 18 -13.47 12.23 6.77
C GLN A 18 -13.46 12.81 5.35
N SER A 19 -12.65 12.26 4.44
CA SER A 19 -12.48 12.75 3.08
C SER A 19 -13.19 11.85 2.06
N ILE A 20 -13.83 12.44 1.05
CA ILE A 20 -14.47 11.67 -0.04
C ILE A 20 -13.39 11.22 -1.02
N MET A 21 -12.67 10.16 -0.64
CA MET A 21 -11.47 9.68 -1.33
C MET A 21 -11.43 8.14 -1.31
N PRO A 22 -10.79 7.49 -2.30
CA PRO A 22 -10.81 6.03 -2.41
C PRO A 22 -9.94 5.30 -1.35
N ASP A 23 -9.15 6.03 -0.56
CA ASP A 23 -8.12 5.47 0.31
C ASP A 23 -8.68 4.53 1.39
N VAL A 24 -9.78 4.90 2.04
CA VAL A 24 -10.40 4.07 3.09
C VAL A 24 -10.93 2.77 2.51
N LEU A 25 -11.59 2.84 1.34
CA LEU A 25 -12.06 1.66 0.64
C LEU A 25 -10.89 0.77 0.21
N PHE A 26 -9.82 1.38 -0.31
CA PHE A 26 -8.60 0.68 -0.70
C PHE A 26 -7.98 -0.09 0.50
N GLU A 27 -7.85 0.56 1.65
CA GLU A 27 -7.36 -0.08 2.87
C GLU A 27 -8.27 -1.19 3.38
N ALA A 28 -9.59 -0.96 3.40
CA ALA A 28 -10.58 -1.96 3.82
C ALA A 28 -10.53 -3.22 2.94
N LEU A 29 -10.34 -3.07 1.63
CA LEU A 29 -10.19 -4.18 0.69
C LEU A 29 -8.88 -4.95 0.92
N ILE A 30 -7.77 -4.27 1.19
CA ILE A 30 -6.49 -4.92 1.57
C ILE A 30 -6.68 -5.76 2.85
N VAL A 31 -7.29 -5.17 3.89
CA VAL A 31 -7.57 -5.87 5.15
C VAL A 31 -8.48 -7.06 4.93
N THR A 32 -9.52 -6.92 4.10
CA THR A 32 -10.44 -8.01 3.75
C THR A 32 -9.71 -9.17 3.08
N ALA A 33 -8.81 -8.89 2.14
CA ALA A 33 -8.03 -9.93 1.46
C ALA A 33 -7.07 -10.65 2.40
N ILE A 34 -6.32 -9.91 3.20
CA ILE A 34 -5.40 -10.46 4.20
C ILE A 34 -6.18 -11.31 5.22
N ALA A 35 -7.28 -10.78 5.74
CA ALA A 35 -8.14 -11.50 6.68
C ALA A 35 -8.69 -12.79 6.06
N ALA A 36 -9.19 -12.75 4.82
CA ALA A 36 -9.70 -13.95 4.12
C ALA A 36 -8.63 -15.03 3.96
N LEU A 37 -7.41 -14.67 3.55
CA LEU A 37 -6.30 -15.61 3.34
C LEU A 37 -5.76 -16.20 4.65
N LEU A 38 -5.91 -15.48 5.77
CA LEU A 38 -5.39 -15.87 7.09
C LEU A 38 -6.49 -16.38 8.04
N TRP A 39 -7.76 -16.33 7.66
CA TRP A 39 -8.90 -16.66 8.52
C TRP A 39 -8.88 -18.11 9.03
N ARG A 40 -8.38 -19.02 8.20
CA ARG A 40 -8.29 -20.46 8.51
C ARG A 40 -6.87 -20.95 8.26
N PRO A 41 -6.35 -21.89 9.07
CA PRO A 41 -5.03 -22.50 8.84
C PRO A 41 -4.92 -23.22 7.50
N ARG A 42 -6.04 -23.73 6.98
CA ARG A 42 -6.12 -24.36 5.66
C ARG A 42 -6.77 -23.41 4.68
N LEU A 43 -6.07 -23.13 3.59
CA LEU A 43 -6.56 -22.26 2.55
C LEU A 43 -7.71 -22.93 1.79
N THR A 44 -8.85 -22.25 1.73
CA THR A 44 -10.06 -22.73 1.05
C THR A 44 -10.28 -21.98 -0.24
N THR A 45 -10.99 -22.59 -1.20
CA THR A 45 -11.33 -21.91 -2.46
C THR A 45 -12.10 -20.60 -2.25
N PRO A 46 -13.11 -20.51 -1.35
CA PRO A 46 -13.78 -19.25 -1.07
C PRO A 46 -12.83 -18.16 -0.56
N ALA A 47 -11.88 -18.50 0.31
CA ALA A 47 -10.89 -17.52 0.80
C ALA A 47 -10.03 -16.94 -0.33
N ILE A 48 -9.60 -17.78 -1.28
CA ILE A 48 -8.84 -17.34 -2.45
C ILE A 48 -9.68 -16.44 -3.36
N ILE A 49 -10.95 -16.79 -3.58
CA ILE A 49 -11.88 -15.98 -4.39
C ILE A 49 -12.11 -14.63 -3.72
N THR A 50 -12.45 -14.60 -2.43
CA THR A 50 -12.69 -13.37 -1.68
C THR A 50 -11.46 -12.46 -1.70
N ALA A 51 -10.26 -13.02 -1.48
CA ALA A 51 -9.02 -12.25 -1.53
C ALA A 51 -8.72 -11.74 -2.94
N GLY A 52 -8.87 -12.57 -3.97
CA GLY A 52 -8.70 -12.16 -5.36
C GLY A 52 -9.64 -11.01 -5.74
N LEU A 53 -10.93 -11.15 -5.47
CA LEU A 53 -11.93 -10.10 -5.76
C LEU A 53 -11.63 -8.81 -5.01
N ALA A 54 -11.28 -8.89 -3.71
CA ALA A 54 -10.98 -7.72 -2.91
C ALA A 54 -9.73 -6.98 -3.43
N LEU A 55 -8.65 -7.72 -3.74
CA LEU A 55 -7.41 -7.12 -4.27
C LEU A 55 -7.58 -6.61 -5.71
N GLY A 56 -8.39 -7.28 -6.54
CA GLY A 56 -8.77 -6.77 -7.86
C GLY A 56 -9.56 -5.47 -7.76
N ALA A 57 -10.44 -5.35 -6.77
CA ALA A 57 -11.14 -4.10 -6.47
C ALA A 57 -10.21 -3.02 -5.87
N CYS A 58 -9.12 -3.38 -5.19
CA CYS A 58 -8.10 -2.40 -4.80
C CYS A 58 -7.55 -1.68 -6.04
N ALA A 59 -7.26 -2.42 -7.12
CA ALA A 59 -6.73 -1.84 -8.36
C ALA A 59 -7.71 -0.84 -9.00
N THR A 60 -9.02 -1.06 -8.89
CA THR A 60 -10.04 -0.12 -9.39
C THR A 60 -10.18 1.12 -8.52
N ALA A 61 -9.90 1.03 -7.21
CA ALA A 61 -9.88 2.18 -6.31
C ALA A 61 -8.59 3.01 -6.47
N ARG A 62 -7.44 2.35 -6.59
CA ARG A 62 -6.12 2.95 -6.85
C ARG A 62 -5.30 1.99 -7.73
N GLN A 63 -4.79 2.47 -8.86
CA GLN A 63 -4.05 1.64 -9.83
C GLN A 63 -2.86 0.90 -9.22
N VAL A 64 -2.19 1.48 -8.20
CA VAL A 64 -1.11 0.82 -7.43
C VAL A 64 -1.55 -0.54 -6.85
N GLY A 65 -2.86 -0.76 -6.62
CA GLY A 65 -3.42 -2.03 -6.17
C GLY A 65 -3.16 -3.21 -7.10
N GLU A 66 -2.80 -2.98 -8.37
CA GLU A 66 -2.37 -4.02 -9.31
C GLU A 66 -1.20 -4.87 -8.74
N ILE A 67 -0.34 -4.25 -7.92
CA ILE A 67 0.85 -4.90 -7.37
C ILE A 67 0.52 -6.08 -6.44
N PHE A 68 -0.67 -6.12 -5.84
CA PHE A 68 -1.04 -7.14 -4.86
C PHE A 68 -1.20 -8.55 -5.43
N ILE A 69 -1.22 -8.70 -6.76
CA ILE A 69 -1.15 -10.03 -7.37
C ILE A 69 0.16 -10.74 -6.99
N LEU A 70 1.29 -10.02 -6.92
CA LEU A 70 2.60 -10.60 -6.61
C LEU A 70 2.69 -11.21 -5.20
N PRO A 71 2.40 -10.49 -4.09
CA PRO A 71 2.44 -11.07 -2.76
C PRO A 71 1.40 -12.19 -2.59
N THR A 72 0.25 -12.11 -3.27
CA THR A 72 -0.76 -13.17 -3.25
C THR A 72 -0.23 -14.46 -3.87
N LEU A 73 0.33 -14.39 -5.08
CA LEU A 73 0.89 -15.55 -5.76
C LEU A 73 2.08 -16.15 -4.99
N LEU A 74 2.94 -15.31 -4.43
CA LEU A 74 4.04 -15.73 -3.58
C LEU A 74 3.55 -16.47 -2.33
N TYR A 75 2.50 -15.95 -1.67
CA TYR A 75 1.88 -16.62 -0.52
C TYR A 75 1.28 -17.97 -0.90
N LEU A 76 0.56 -18.07 -2.03
CA LEU A 76 0.02 -19.34 -2.52
C LEU A 76 1.12 -20.36 -2.80
N LEU A 77 2.21 -19.93 -3.46
CA LEU A 77 3.38 -20.77 -3.76
C LEU A 77 3.99 -21.39 -2.49
N ILE A 78 4.08 -20.61 -1.42
CA ILE A 78 4.72 -21.04 -0.16
C ILE A 78 3.76 -21.84 0.75
N THR A 79 2.46 -21.61 0.60
CA THR A 79 1.42 -22.21 1.46
C THR A 79 0.87 -23.51 0.89
N LEU A 80 0.75 -23.64 -0.44
CA LEU A 80 0.17 -24.80 -1.10
C LEU A 80 1.27 -25.82 -1.51
N PRO A 81 1.38 -26.98 -0.84
CA PRO A 81 2.49 -27.91 -1.06
C PRO A 81 2.35 -28.76 -2.32
N ARG A 82 1.14 -28.89 -2.88
CA ARG A 82 0.85 -29.77 -4.03
C ARG A 82 0.71 -28.93 -5.30
N TRP A 83 1.48 -29.25 -6.34
CA TRP A 83 1.47 -28.51 -7.61
C TRP A 83 0.07 -28.37 -8.24
N ARG A 84 -0.77 -29.41 -8.18
CA ARG A 84 -2.17 -29.34 -8.68
C ARG A 84 -3.03 -28.34 -7.91
N GLN A 85 -2.85 -28.27 -6.59
CA GLN A 85 -3.56 -27.32 -5.74
C GLN A 85 -3.04 -25.90 -5.98
N LEU A 86 -1.73 -25.75 -6.15
CA LEU A 86 -1.10 -24.48 -6.51
C LEU A 86 -1.62 -23.95 -7.84
N LEU A 87 -1.56 -24.73 -8.92
CA LEU A 87 -2.07 -24.32 -10.24
C LEU A 87 -3.53 -23.90 -10.18
N ARG A 88 -4.38 -24.71 -9.51
CA ARG A 88 -5.80 -24.38 -9.34
C ARG A 88 -5.99 -23.11 -8.51
N GLY A 89 -5.28 -22.97 -7.38
CA GLY A 89 -5.36 -21.82 -6.50
C GLY A 89 -4.91 -20.53 -7.21
N THR A 90 -3.79 -20.58 -7.92
CA THR A 90 -3.27 -19.48 -8.75
C THR A 90 -4.24 -19.10 -9.85
N ALA A 91 -4.79 -20.06 -10.60
CA ALA A 91 -5.76 -19.76 -11.65
C ALA A 91 -7.02 -19.07 -11.08
N ILE A 92 -7.53 -19.57 -9.96
CA ILE A 92 -8.69 -18.96 -9.27
C ILE A 92 -8.36 -17.56 -8.76
N ALA A 93 -7.20 -17.37 -8.12
CA ALA A 93 -6.76 -16.07 -7.64
C ALA A 93 -6.63 -15.06 -8.78
N CYS A 94 -5.97 -15.43 -9.88
CA CYS A 94 -5.81 -14.57 -11.05
C CYS A 94 -7.16 -14.23 -11.70
N ALA A 95 -8.06 -15.21 -11.85
CA ALA A 95 -9.38 -14.97 -12.42
C ALA A 95 -10.23 -14.03 -11.53
N ALA A 96 -10.25 -14.28 -10.21
CA ALA A 96 -10.94 -13.44 -9.24
C ALA A 96 -10.35 -12.02 -9.19
N PHE A 97 -9.03 -11.88 -9.26
CA PHE A 97 -8.34 -10.60 -9.30
C PHE A 97 -8.60 -9.82 -10.59
N ALA A 98 -8.61 -10.49 -11.74
CA ALA A 98 -8.86 -9.86 -13.02
C ALA A 98 -10.32 -9.39 -13.17
N LEU A 99 -11.28 -10.04 -12.51
CA LEU A 99 -12.70 -9.77 -12.72
C LEU A 99 -13.10 -8.29 -12.46
N PRO A 100 -12.82 -7.66 -11.30
CA PRO A 100 -13.14 -6.25 -11.09
C PRO A 100 -12.46 -5.31 -12.09
N ILE A 101 -11.19 -5.60 -12.44
CA ILE A 101 -10.40 -4.81 -13.39
C ILE A 101 -11.03 -4.86 -14.78
N LEU A 102 -11.41 -6.06 -15.24
CA LEU A 102 -12.07 -6.26 -16.54
C LEU A 102 -13.45 -5.61 -16.59
N VAL A 103 -14.22 -5.65 -15.50
CA VAL A 103 -15.53 -4.98 -15.41
C VAL A 103 -15.38 -3.47 -15.58
N VAL A 104 -14.42 -2.85 -14.89
CA VAL A 104 -14.17 -1.40 -15.02
C VAL A 104 -13.60 -1.06 -16.40
N SER A 105 -12.65 -1.85 -16.90
CA SER A 105 -12.06 -1.64 -18.23
C SER A 105 -13.10 -1.78 -19.35
N TYR A 106 -14.05 -2.71 -19.21
CA TYR A 106 -15.16 -2.87 -20.14
C TYR A 106 -16.15 -1.71 -20.05
N ARG A 107 -16.44 -1.21 -18.84
CA ARG A 107 -17.25 0.00 -18.66
C ARG A 107 -16.60 1.19 -19.37
N ASP A 108 -15.29 1.36 -19.28
CA ASP A 108 -14.58 2.44 -19.96
C ASP A 108 -14.58 2.25 -21.48
N TYR A 109 -14.48 1.02 -21.98
CA TYR A 109 -14.70 0.73 -23.39
C TYR A 109 -16.12 1.12 -23.84
N ALA A 110 -17.15 0.81 -23.04
CA ALA A 110 -18.53 1.09 -23.39
C ALA A 110 -18.88 2.59 -23.32
N VAL A 111 -18.29 3.35 -22.39
CA VAL A 111 -18.64 4.76 -22.14
C VAL A 111 -17.73 5.75 -22.87
N ILE A 112 -16.43 5.47 -22.94
CA ILE A 112 -15.41 6.39 -23.49
C ILE A 112 -14.60 5.76 -24.62
N HIS A 113 -14.97 4.57 -25.11
CA HIS A 113 -14.33 3.85 -26.21
C HIS A 113 -12.82 3.60 -26.01
N ARG A 114 -12.38 3.48 -24.75
CA ARG A 114 -11.01 3.14 -24.37
C ARG A 114 -11.02 2.01 -23.37
N PHE A 115 -10.53 0.84 -23.77
CA PHE A 115 -10.39 -0.30 -22.87
C PHE A 115 -9.13 -0.14 -22.03
N GLY A 116 -9.29 -0.08 -20.71
CA GLY A 116 -8.19 -0.05 -19.75
C GLY A 116 -8.70 0.41 -18.39
N LEU A 117 -7.93 0.09 -17.33
CA LEU A 117 -8.30 0.47 -15.97
C LEU A 117 -8.14 1.98 -15.71
N ALA A 118 -7.12 2.58 -16.33
CA ALA A 118 -6.84 4.00 -16.26
C ALA A 118 -6.41 4.50 -17.65
N PRO A 119 -7.35 4.65 -18.60
CA PRO A 119 -7.04 4.95 -20.01
C PRO A 119 -6.39 6.33 -20.23
N TYR A 120 -6.36 7.17 -19.20
CA TYR A 120 -5.68 8.47 -19.18
C TYR A 120 -4.41 8.48 -18.32
N ALA A 121 -4.02 7.34 -17.72
CA ALA A 121 -2.76 7.23 -16.98
C ALA A 121 -1.54 7.04 -17.89
N SER A 122 -1.67 7.18 -19.21
CA SER A 122 -0.53 7.23 -20.12
C SER A 122 0.31 8.47 -19.79
N GLY A 123 1.45 8.25 -19.15
CA GLY A 123 2.30 9.31 -18.60
C GLY A 123 2.19 9.51 -17.09
N SER A 124 1.50 8.65 -16.33
CA SER A 124 1.41 8.78 -14.85
C SER A 124 2.74 8.61 -14.11
N ILE A 125 3.75 8.04 -14.77
CA ILE A 125 5.11 7.93 -14.25
C ILE A 125 6.00 9.09 -14.72
N TYR A 126 5.52 9.94 -15.63
CA TYR A 126 6.31 11.02 -16.22
C TYR A 126 6.90 11.92 -15.13
N GLY A 127 6.12 12.35 -14.15
CA GLY A 127 6.58 13.21 -13.07
C GLY A 127 7.76 12.60 -12.33
N ARG A 128 7.72 11.29 -12.01
CA ARG A 128 8.83 10.56 -11.41
C ARG A 128 10.08 10.60 -12.27
N VAL A 129 9.96 10.14 -13.52
CA VAL A 129 11.12 9.98 -14.39
C VAL A 129 11.71 11.34 -14.77
N ALA A 130 10.88 12.34 -15.01
CA ALA A 130 11.31 13.70 -15.33
C ALA A 130 12.00 14.37 -14.14
N ALA A 131 11.53 14.14 -12.90
CA ALA A 131 12.20 14.60 -11.69
C ALA A 131 13.57 13.93 -11.48
N ALA A 132 13.73 12.68 -11.92
CA ALA A 132 14.96 11.91 -11.77
C ALA A 132 15.93 12.03 -12.97
N ALA A 133 15.47 12.55 -14.10
CA ALA A 133 16.21 12.57 -15.35
C ALA A 133 17.39 13.56 -15.34
N ASP A 134 18.57 13.07 -15.72
CA ASP A 134 19.69 13.90 -16.18
C ASP A 134 19.55 14.11 -17.69
N CYS A 135 18.78 15.14 -18.05
CA CYS A 135 18.42 15.44 -19.43
C CYS A 135 19.60 15.67 -20.40
N PRO A 136 20.67 16.39 -20.00
CA PRO A 136 21.89 16.49 -20.81
C PRO A 136 22.55 15.16 -21.18
N ALA A 137 22.47 14.15 -20.30
CA ALA A 137 23.07 12.84 -20.52
C ALA A 137 22.16 11.87 -21.32
N LEU A 138 20.88 12.22 -21.52
CA LEU A 138 19.92 11.37 -22.23
C LEU A 138 20.14 11.39 -23.74
N LYS A 139 20.18 10.19 -24.33
CA LYS A 139 20.15 10.00 -25.78
C LYS A 139 18.71 9.78 -26.21
N ILE A 140 18.02 10.89 -26.51
CA ILE A 140 16.62 10.90 -26.98
C ILE A 140 16.47 11.67 -28.30
N PRO A 141 15.48 11.33 -29.14
CA PRO A 141 15.12 12.10 -30.33
C PRO A 141 14.83 13.57 -30.00
N ALA A 142 15.05 14.44 -30.99
CA ALA A 142 14.90 15.89 -30.80
C ALA A 142 13.48 16.30 -30.35
N TYR A 143 12.45 15.58 -30.81
CA TYR A 143 11.07 15.85 -30.42
C TYR A 143 10.79 15.49 -28.95
N GLU A 144 11.46 14.49 -28.37
CA GLU A 144 11.31 14.12 -26.95
C GLU A 144 12.01 15.11 -26.01
N ARG A 145 13.01 15.88 -26.49
CA ARG A 145 13.73 16.85 -25.66
C ARG A 145 12.83 17.93 -25.07
N ALA A 146 11.69 18.21 -25.68
CA ALA A 146 10.71 19.15 -25.14
C ALA A 146 10.04 18.64 -23.84
N LEU A 147 10.15 17.34 -23.53
CA LEU A 147 9.66 16.74 -22.28
C LEU A 147 10.68 16.87 -21.14
N CYS A 148 11.90 17.30 -21.40
CA CYS A 148 12.91 17.49 -20.37
C CYS A 148 12.62 18.74 -19.53
N PRO A 149 12.44 18.60 -18.19
CA PRO A 149 12.29 19.76 -17.33
C PRO A 149 13.62 20.48 -17.12
N THR A 150 13.54 21.78 -16.86
CA THR A 150 14.68 22.55 -16.33
C THR A 150 14.97 22.15 -14.88
N VAL A 151 16.19 22.42 -14.41
CA VAL A 151 16.58 22.19 -13.00
C VAL A 151 15.59 22.85 -12.03
N ARG A 152 15.12 24.06 -12.33
CA ARG A 152 14.12 24.75 -11.51
C ARG A 152 12.76 24.05 -11.50
N GLN A 153 12.34 23.47 -12.62
CA GLN A 153 11.09 22.70 -12.69
C GLN A 153 11.19 21.39 -11.92
N GLN A 154 12.34 20.70 -12.00
CA GLN A 154 12.59 19.44 -11.27
C GLN A 154 12.47 19.60 -9.74
N LEU A 155 12.86 20.76 -9.20
CA LEU A 155 12.74 21.05 -7.76
C LEU A 155 11.30 21.06 -7.24
N ASN A 156 10.29 21.18 -8.11
CA ASN A 156 8.89 21.10 -7.70
C ASN A 156 8.39 19.66 -7.53
N GLY A 157 9.17 18.67 -7.98
CA GLY A 157 8.91 17.25 -7.77
C GLY A 157 7.87 16.62 -8.70
N PRO A 158 7.59 15.31 -8.51
CA PRO A 158 6.74 14.52 -9.40
C PRO A 158 5.31 15.06 -9.58
N ASP A 159 4.59 15.35 -8.48
CA ASP A 159 3.20 15.85 -8.53
C ASP A 159 3.08 17.10 -9.41
N TRP A 160 4.02 18.05 -9.24
CA TRP A 160 4.02 19.27 -10.02
C TRP A 160 4.31 19.01 -11.50
N LEU A 161 5.26 18.11 -11.79
CA LEU A 161 5.60 17.76 -13.16
C LEU A 161 4.45 17.03 -13.87
N ASP A 162 3.64 16.25 -13.18
CA ASP A 162 2.48 15.61 -13.82
C ASP A 162 1.28 16.56 -13.97
N HIS A 163 1.01 17.39 -12.96
CA HIS A 163 -0.28 18.07 -12.86
C HIS A 163 -0.25 19.57 -13.16
N HIS A 164 0.85 20.26 -12.85
CA HIS A 164 0.88 21.71 -12.91
C HIS A 164 0.94 22.24 -14.35
N PHE A 165 0.21 23.33 -14.64
CA PHE A 165 0.14 23.94 -15.97
C PHE A 165 1.51 24.33 -16.54
N GLY A 166 2.44 24.76 -15.67
CA GLY A 166 3.82 25.12 -16.02
C GLY A 166 4.75 23.95 -16.39
N SER A 167 4.29 22.70 -16.32
CA SER A 167 5.12 21.53 -16.60
C SER A 167 5.34 21.30 -18.10
N PRO A 168 6.51 20.81 -18.54
CA PRO A 168 6.78 20.54 -19.95
C PRO A 168 5.73 19.64 -20.62
N ILE A 169 5.22 18.62 -19.91
CA ILE A 169 4.20 17.71 -20.45
C ILE A 169 2.89 18.41 -20.85
N LYS A 170 2.56 19.55 -20.25
CA LYS A 170 1.32 20.29 -20.55
C LYS A 170 1.40 21.08 -21.85
N TYR A 171 2.60 21.51 -22.23
CA TYR A 171 2.84 22.27 -23.47
C TYR A 171 3.40 21.40 -24.60
N PHE A 172 3.79 20.16 -24.28
CA PHE A 172 4.34 19.25 -25.26
C PHE A 172 3.31 18.90 -26.35
N GLN A 173 3.74 19.06 -27.61
CA GLN A 173 2.96 18.68 -28.79
C GLN A 173 3.74 17.63 -29.55
N ALA A 174 3.14 16.45 -29.73
CA ALA A 174 3.74 15.40 -30.54
C ALA A 174 3.82 15.82 -32.01
N PRO A 175 4.87 15.40 -32.74
CA PRO A 175 4.94 15.59 -34.18
C PRO A 175 3.72 15.00 -34.91
N PRO A 176 3.37 15.51 -36.10
CA PRO A 176 2.28 14.97 -36.90
C PRO A 176 2.43 13.46 -37.12
N GLY A 177 1.35 12.70 -36.90
CA GLY A 177 1.34 11.24 -37.05
C GLY A 177 1.75 10.46 -35.79
N MET A 178 2.20 11.13 -34.72
CA MET A 178 2.51 10.50 -33.44
C MET A 178 1.47 10.85 -32.37
N SER A 179 1.24 9.94 -31.43
CA SER A 179 0.40 10.23 -30.26
C SER A 179 1.24 10.82 -29.13
N THR A 180 0.74 11.87 -28.46
CA THR A 180 1.41 12.46 -27.29
C THR A 180 1.69 11.43 -26.20
N GLY A 181 0.72 10.55 -25.92
CA GLY A 181 0.89 9.49 -24.91
C GLY A 181 2.01 8.51 -25.27
N ALA A 182 2.15 8.13 -26.55
CA ALA A 182 3.25 7.26 -26.98
C ALA A 182 4.61 7.94 -26.79
N VAL A 183 4.75 9.21 -27.19
CA VAL A 183 6.03 9.93 -27.06
C VAL A 183 6.42 10.11 -25.58
N VAL A 184 5.45 10.43 -24.71
CA VAL A 184 5.71 10.52 -23.26
C VAL A 184 6.10 9.17 -22.67
N SER A 185 5.46 8.09 -23.11
CA SER A 185 5.81 6.72 -22.72
C SER A 185 7.22 6.35 -23.17
N ASP A 186 7.58 6.68 -24.41
CA ASP A 186 8.91 6.42 -24.97
C ASP A 186 9.99 7.19 -24.20
N PHE A 187 9.78 8.49 -23.96
CA PHE A 187 10.66 9.29 -23.10
C PHE A 187 10.85 8.64 -21.73
N SER A 188 9.75 8.22 -21.09
CA SER A 188 9.81 7.61 -19.76
C SER A 188 10.60 6.30 -19.77
N HIS A 189 10.41 5.49 -20.80
CA HIS A 189 11.16 4.26 -21.00
C HIS A 189 12.66 4.53 -21.24
N GLN A 190 13.00 5.56 -22.02
CA GLN A 190 14.40 5.95 -22.24
C GLN A 190 15.09 6.39 -20.94
N VAL A 191 14.42 7.17 -20.10
CA VAL A 191 14.96 7.55 -18.79
C VAL A 191 15.23 6.32 -17.92
N ILE A 192 14.26 5.41 -17.82
CA ILE A 192 14.39 4.20 -17.00
C ILE A 192 15.54 3.31 -17.48
N LEU A 193 15.67 3.11 -18.80
CA LEU A 193 16.71 2.25 -19.37
C LEU A 193 18.11 2.86 -19.30
N GLN A 194 18.24 4.15 -19.57
CA GLN A 194 19.54 4.82 -19.62
C GLN A 194 20.03 5.27 -18.24
N GLN A 195 19.12 5.55 -17.30
CA GLN A 195 19.42 6.11 -15.98
C GLN A 195 18.72 5.39 -14.81
N PRO A 196 18.77 4.04 -14.74
CA PRO A 196 18.03 3.28 -13.74
C PRO A 196 18.44 3.62 -12.30
N ALA A 197 19.74 3.87 -12.07
CA ALA A 197 20.25 4.24 -10.75
C ALA A 197 19.68 5.57 -10.23
N GLY A 198 19.48 6.55 -11.11
CA GLY A 198 18.88 7.83 -10.76
C GLY A 198 17.43 7.68 -10.30
N VAL A 199 16.64 6.92 -11.07
CA VAL A 199 15.24 6.61 -10.73
C VAL A 199 15.15 5.82 -9.43
N LEU A 200 15.94 4.75 -9.27
CA LEU A 200 15.95 3.95 -8.04
C LEU A 200 16.40 4.76 -6.81
N THR A 201 17.35 5.67 -6.97
CA THR A 201 17.78 6.58 -5.90
C THR A 201 16.65 7.53 -5.49
N ALA A 202 15.90 8.06 -6.46
CA ALA A 202 14.74 8.92 -6.18
C ALA A 202 13.65 8.17 -5.41
N VAL A 203 13.29 6.96 -5.85
CA VAL A 203 12.32 6.10 -5.14
C VAL A 203 12.82 5.72 -3.75
N GLY A 204 14.10 5.38 -3.61
CA GLY A 204 14.70 5.04 -2.33
C GLY A 204 14.71 6.20 -1.33
N LYS A 205 15.00 7.42 -1.77
CA LYS A 205 14.90 8.63 -0.94
C LYS A 205 13.49 8.84 -0.42
N ASP A 206 12.50 8.59 -1.27
CA ASP A 206 11.08 8.70 -0.93
C ASP A 206 10.63 7.62 0.06
N ALA A 207 10.99 6.37 -0.18
CA ALA A 207 10.69 5.26 0.73
C ALA A 207 11.27 5.47 2.15
N LEU A 208 12.43 6.12 2.26
CA LEU A 208 13.05 6.41 3.56
C LEU A 208 12.28 7.46 4.38
N LYS A 209 11.51 8.36 3.73
CA LYS A 209 10.76 9.41 4.43
C LYS A 209 9.72 8.84 5.40
N LEU A 210 9.15 7.66 5.09
CA LEU A 210 8.19 6.97 5.96
C LEU A 210 8.74 6.76 7.39
N PHE A 211 10.05 6.60 7.53
CA PHE A 211 10.69 6.30 8.81
C PHE A 211 11.12 7.54 9.59
N ALA A 212 10.82 8.75 9.09
CA ALA A 212 11.10 9.99 9.79
C ALA A 212 10.32 10.07 11.12
N VAL A 213 10.96 10.66 12.14
CA VAL A 213 10.31 10.92 13.45
C VAL A 213 9.15 11.89 13.28
N HIS A 214 9.35 12.93 12.48
CA HIS A 214 8.35 13.94 12.19
C HIS A 214 7.84 13.82 10.77
N ARG A 215 6.52 13.91 10.58
CA ARG A 215 5.93 14.04 9.25
C ARG A 215 6.03 15.49 8.79
N VAL A 216 6.93 15.75 7.85
CA VAL A 216 7.21 17.09 7.30
C VAL A 216 7.12 17.07 5.78
N THR A 217 6.92 18.24 5.16
CA THR A 217 7.04 18.42 3.71
C THR A 217 8.51 18.67 3.36
N ALA A 218 9.12 17.82 2.54
CA ALA A 218 10.42 18.11 1.95
C ALA A 218 10.26 18.85 0.60
N PRO A 219 11.31 19.51 0.08
CA PRO A 219 11.27 20.11 -1.26
C PRO A 219 10.87 19.07 -2.32
N GLY A 220 9.89 19.44 -3.15
CA GLY A 220 9.32 18.57 -4.18
C GLY A 220 8.21 17.62 -3.72
N ASP A 221 7.92 17.56 -2.42
CA ASP A 221 6.80 16.77 -1.91
C ASP A 221 5.47 17.49 -2.11
N THR A 222 4.41 16.70 -2.30
CA THR A 222 3.05 17.19 -2.13
C THR A 222 2.87 17.74 -0.70
N PRO A 223 2.44 19.00 -0.53
CA PRO A 223 2.37 19.64 0.79
C PRO A 223 1.53 18.83 1.79
N ILE A 224 2.13 18.51 2.95
CA ILE A 224 1.46 17.73 4.00
C ILE A 224 0.19 18.41 4.53
N SER A 225 0.09 19.73 4.42
CA SER A 225 -1.07 20.53 4.82
C SER A 225 -2.36 20.13 4.08
N ARG A 226 -2.25 19.52 2.89
CA ARG A 226 -3.40 18.94 2.16
C ARG A 226 -4.07 17.79 2.92
N TRP A 227 -3.32 17.11 3.78
CA TRP A 227 -3.76 15.92 4.53
C TRP A 227 -3.97 16.21 6.03
N GLN A 228 -3.92 17.47 6.41
CA GLN A 228 -4.17 17.90 7.78
C GLN A 228 -5.61 18.42 7.92
N PHE A 229 -6.19 18.25 9.10
CA PHE A 229 -7.44 18.91 9.46
C PHE A 229 -7.27 20.42 9.30
N GLN A 230 -8.28 21.09 8.76
CA GLN A 230 -8.26 22.53 8.56
C GLN A 230 -9.34 23.16 9.45
N PRO A 231 -9.06 24.29 10.15
CA PRO A 231 -10.05 24.98 10.97
C PRO A 231 -11.14 25.67 10.13
N VAL A 232 -10.95 25.72 8.81
CA VAL A 232 -11.88 26.22 7.80
C VAL A 232 -12.07 25.18 6.72
N TYR A 233 -13.18 25.26 5.98
CA TYR A 233 -13.40 24.32 4.88
C TYR A 233 -12.34 24.55 3.79
N PRO A 234 -11.56 23.53 3.43
CA PRO A 234 -10.45 23.69 2.50
C PRO A 234 -10.96 24.09 1.11
N GLN A 235 -10.24 24.99 0.45
CA GLN A 235 -10.45 25.37 -0.95
C GLN A 235 -9.21 25.00 -1.75
N TYR A 236 -9.38 24.65 -3.02
CA TYR A 236 -8.30 24.27 -3.92
C TYR A 236 -8.36 25.07 -5.22
N PRO A 237 -8.10 26.39 -5.19
CA PRO A 237 -8.08 27.18 -6.41
C PRO A 237 -6.97 26.68 -7.37
N PRO A 238 -7.21 26.71 -8.69
CA PRO A 238 -8.41 27.23 -9.33
C PRO A 238 -9.54 26.16 -9.48
N TYR A 239 -9.31 24.91 -9.06
CA TYR A 239 -10.19 23.76 -9.31
C TYR A 239 -11.45 23.71 -8.44
N MET A 240 -11.37 24.13 -7.18
CA MET A 240 -12.50 24.11 -6.25
C MET A 240 -12.50 25.34 -5.35
N THR A 241 -13.58 26.11 -5.41
CA THR A 241 -13.77 27.34 -4.61
C THR A 241 -15.14 27.33 -3.95
N ILE A 242 -15.34 28.12 -2.89
CA ILE A 242 -16.67 28.37 -2.32
C ILE A 242 -17.10 29.78 -2.72
N ALA A 243 -18.24 29.89 -3.40
CA ALA A 243 -18.85 31.15 -3.77
C ALA A 243 -20.35 31.10 -3.44
N GLY A 244 -20.90 32.16 -2.83
CA GLY A 244 -22.32 32.21 -2.46
C GLY A 244 -22.78 31.10 -1.52
N GLY A 245 -21.87 30.56 -0.68
CA GLY A 245 -22.17 29.43 0.22
C GLY A 245 -22.24 28.07 -0.47
N GLN A 246 -21.83 27.96 -1.73
CA GLN A 246 -21.82 26.72 -2.52
C GLN A 246 -20.40 26.33 -2.93
N VAL A 247 -20.14 25.02 -3.00
CA VAL A 247 -18.90 24.49 -3.58
C VAL A 247 -19.02 24.55 -5.10
N MET A 248 -18.10 25.26 -5.73
CA MET A 248 -17.97 25.39 -7.17
C MET A 248 -16.76 24.58 -7.64
N PHE A 249 -16.98 23.69 -8.59
CA PHE A 249 -15.93 22.93 -9.27
C PHE A 249 -15.69 23.50 -10.65
N HIS A 250 -14.42 23.76 -10.96
CA HIS A 250 -13.97 24.33 -12.22
C HIS A 250 -13.16 23.30 -13.00
N SER A 251 -13.55 23.08 -14.25
CA SER A 251 -12.76 22.33 -15.22
C SER A 251 -12.02 23.30 -16.12
N PHE A 252 -10.81 22.96 -16.54
CA PHE A 252 -9.96 23.83 -17.36
C PHE A 252 -9.60 23.17 -18.69
N THR A 253 -9.42 23.97 -19.73
CA THR A 253 -8.73 23.57 -20.95
C THR A 253 -7.25 23.32 -20.66
N PRO A 254 -6.50 22.63 -21.55
CA PRO A 254 -5.04 22.50 -21.41
C PRO A 254 -4.30 23.84 -21.31
N THR A 255 -4.87 24.90 -21.88
CA THR A 255 -4.36 26.28 -21.82
C THR A 255 -4.74 27.03 -20.54
N GLY A 256 -5.45 26.39 -19.60
CA GLY A 256 -5.83 26.99 -18.32
C GLY A 256 -7.09 27.85 -18.37
N ALA A 257 -7.86 27.84 -19.46
CA ALA A 257 -9.13 28.56 -19.54
C ALA A 257 -10.25 27.73 -18.90
N VAL A 258 -11.18 28.37 -18.19
CA VAL A 258 -12.34 27.66 -17.60
C VAL A 258 -13.19 27.07 -18.72
N ARG A 259 -13.37 25.75 -18.70
CA ARG A 259 -14.17 24.99 -19.67
C ARG A 259 -15.63 24.87 -19.24
N TRP A 260 -15.87 24.59 -17.97
CA TRP A 260 -17.20 24.59 -17.36
C TRP A 260 -17.10 24.68 -15.83
N VAL A 261 -18.19 25.12 -15.22
CA VAL A 261 -18.36 25.22 -13.77
C VAL A 261 -19.63 24.47 -13.37
N TRP A 262 -19.57 23.72 -12.27
CA TRP A 262 -20.73 23.05 -11.68
C TRP A 262 -20.74 23.19 -10.16
N SER A 263 -21.93 23.23 -9.56
CA SER A 263 -22.14 23.44 -8.11
C SER A 263 -22.58 22.16 -7.41
N ALA A 264 -22.10 21.95 -6.17
CA ALA A 264 -22.42 20.76 -5.38
C ALA A 264 -23.87 20.67 -4.86
N GLU A 265 -24.83 21.43 -5.39
CA GLU A 265 -26.24 21.38 -4.96
C GLU A 265 -26.82 19.95 -5.00
N GLY A 266 -26.35 19.10 -5.92
CA GLY A 266 -26.73 17.69 -6.04
C GLY A 266 -26.26 16.75 -4.90
N PHE A 267 -25.45 17.22 -3.94
CA PHE A 267 -24.94 16.43 -2.81
C PHE A 267 -25.64 16.75 -1.47
N GLY A 268 -26.92 17.14 -1.52
CA GLY A 268 -27.72 17.44 -0.32
C GLY A 268 -27.71 18.90 0.11
N GLY A 269 -27.23 19.82 -0.75
CA GLY A 269 -27.61 21.25 -0.72
C GLY A 269 -27.17 22.10 0.48
N GLY A 270 -26.25 21.66 1.32
CA GLY A 270 -25.75 22.43 2.47
C GLY A 270 -24.49 23.24 2.17
N SER A 271 -24.33 24.40 2.81
CA SER A 271 -23.04 25.10 2.77
C SER A 271 -21.93 24.25 3.41
N PRO A 272 -20.76 24.14 2.74
CA PRO A 272 -19.62 23.41 3.28
C PRO A 272 -19.24 23.99 4.65
N ARG A 273 -19.18 23.12 5.66
CA ARG A 273 -19.01 23.52 7.06
C ARG A 273 -17.98 22.64 7.75
N VAL A 274 -17.28 23.25 8.70
CA VAL A 274 -16.30 22.58 9.57
C VAL A 274 -16.72 22.81 11.01
N VAL A 275 -16.70 21.75 11.81
CA VAL A 275 -16.86 21.87 13.28
C VAL A 275 -15.55 22.41 13.84
N ARG A 276 -15.41 23.74 13.87
CA ARG A 276 -14.14 24.43 14.15
C ARG A 276 -13.41 23.96 15.41
N PRO A 277 -14.07 23.79 16.58
CA PRO A 277 -13.37 23.35 17.79
C PRO A 277 -12.75 21.96 17.63
N LEU A 278 -13.50 21.02 17.05
CA LEU A 278 -13.02 19.66 16.81
C LEU A 278 -11.91 19.63 15.76
N ALA A 279 -12.07 20.36 14.66
CA ALA A 279 -11.04 20.42 13.62
C ALA A 279 -9.75 21.05 14.13
N SER A 280 -9.84 22.09 14.97
CA SER A 280 -8.67 22.72 15.58
C SER A 280 -7.98 21.78 16.56
N PHE A 281 -8.74 21.08 17.40
CA PHE A 281 -8.19 20.06 18.30
C PHE A 281 -7.46 18.95 17.54
N LEU A 282 -8.09 18.38 16.52
CA LEU A 282 -7.50 17.31 15.71
C LEU A 282 -6.30 17.81 14.88
N HIS A 283 -6.32 19.07 14.44
CA HIS A 283 -5.18 19.70 13.78
C HIS A 283 -3.98 19.82 14.74
N THR A 284 -4.19 20.35 15.95
CA THR A 284 -3.14 20.41 16.97
C THR A 284 -2.63 19.00 17.31
N TYR A 285 -3.52 18.02 17.51
CA TYR A 285 -3.14 16.63 17.72
C TYR A 285 -2.29 16.07 16.56
N GLN A 286 -2.64 16.36 15.30
CA GLN A 286 -1.82 15.99 14.15
C GLN A 286 -0.42 16.62 14.18
N LEU A 287 -0.31 17.90 14.53
CA LEU A 287 0.97 18.61 14.54
C LEU A 287 1.88 18.17 15.70
N ASP A 288 1.28 17.85 16.86
CA ASP A 288 1.99 17.51 18.09
C ASP A 288 2.31 16.00 18.23
N GLY A 289 2.28 15.25 17.11
CA GLY A 289 2.73 13.86 17.09
C GLY A 289 1.62 12.82 17.29
N GLY A 290 0.35 13.20 17.14
CA GLY A 290 -0.81 12.32 17.11
C GLY A 290 -0.88 11.43 15.86
N TYR A 291 0.23 10.83 15.48
CA TYR A 291 0.39 9.93 14.35
C TYR A 291 1.41 8.84 14.69
N THR A 292 1.37 7.75 13.93
CA THR A 292 2.30 6.64 14.12
C THR A 292 3.71 7.10 13.74
N PRO A 293 4.68 7.07 14.68
CA PRO A 293 6.01 7.60 14.43
C PRO A 293 6.80 6.66 13.50
N GLY A 294 7.56 7.23 12.57
CA GLY A 294 8.34 6.47 11.59
C GLY A 294 9.28 5.41 12.19
N PRO A 295 9.97 5.65 13.34
CA PRO A 295 10.78 4.61 14.00
C PRO A 295 9.99 3.35 14.39
N LEU A 296 8.71 3.46 14.74
CA LEU A 296 7.87 2.29 15.02
C LEU A 296 7.60 1.50 13.74
N LEU A 297 7.39 2.18 12.61
CA LEU A 297 7.24 1.54 11.30
C LEU A 297 8.57 0.90 10.83
N ALA A 298 9.71 1.53 11.11
CA ALA A 298 11.03 0.97 10.84
C ALA A 298 11.25 -0.33 11.63
N PHE A 299 10.91 -0.32 12.93
CA PHE A 299 10.91 -1.55 13.74
C PHE A 299 10.00 -2.62 13.14
N ALA A 300 8.80 -2.26 12.69
CA ALA A 300 7.86 -3.20 12.10
C ALA A 300 8.39 -3.82 10.80
N VAL A 301 9.08 -3.06 9.94
CA VAL A 301 9.76 -3.55 8.74
C VAL A 301 10.87 -4.54 9.11
N LEU A 302 11.74 -4.18 10.06
CA LEU A 302 12.85 -5.04 10.49
C LEU A 302 12.34 -6.34 11.14
N ALA A 303 11.31 -6.24 12.00
CA ALA A 303 10.65 -7.40 12.58
C ALA A 303 10.01 -8.25 11.49
N GLY A 304 9.28 -7.65 10.54
CA GLY A 304 8.66 -8.34 9.42
C GLY A 304 9.64 -9.10 8.54
N LEU A 305 10.79 -8.50 8.25
CA LEU A 305 11.88 -9.16 7.53
C LEU A 305 12.41 -10.36 8.32
N ALA A 306 12.70 -10.19 9.62
CA ALA A 306 13.17 -11.27 10.48
C ALA A 306 12.14 -12.42 10.63
N GLY A 307 10.86 -12.08 10.76
CA GLY A 307 9.75 -13.02 10.82
C GLY A 307 9.58 -13.79 9.52
N THR A 308 9.70 -13.12 8.37
CA THR A 308 9.68 -13.74 7.05
C THR A 308 10.85 -14.69 6.85
N LEU A 309 12.08 -14.26 7.18
CA LEU A 309 13.29 -15.09 7.07
C LEU A 309 13.27 -16.30 8.03
N SER A 310 12.43 -16.28 9.07
CA SER A 310 12.25 -17.43 9.95
C SER A 310 11.63 -18.66 9.24
N LEU A 311 11.04 -18.50 8.05
CA LEU A 311 10.62 -19.62 7.19
C LEU A 311 11.78 -20.53 6.76
N LEU A 312 13.01 -20.00 6.73
CA LEU A 312 14.21 -20.77 6.37
C LEU A 312 14.72 -21.66 7.51
N ARG A 313 14.12 -21.58 8.70
CA ARG A 313 14.52 -22.37 9.87
C ARG A 313 14.06 -23.82 9.75
N ARG A 314 14.99 -24.77 9.96
CA ARG A 314 14.74 -26.22 9.83
C ARG A 314 13.83 -26.80 10.92
N HIS A 315 13.82 -26.23 12.13
CA HIS A 315 13.13 -26.80 13.30
C HIS A 315 12.00 -25.92 13.85
N ALA A 316 11.29 -25.20 12.98
CA ALA A 316 10.15 -24.38 13.41
C ALA A 316 8.91 -25.23 13.74
N THR A 317 8.25 -24.91 14.86
CA THR A 317 6.95 -25.48 15.23
C THR A 317 5.91 -25.21 14.14
N PRO A 318 4.85 -26.04 14.01
CA PRO A 318 3.78 -25.77 13.04
C PRO A 318 3.18 -24.37 13.20
N ALA A 319 2.89 -23.96 14.44
CA ALA A 319 2.38 -22.63 14.74
C ALA A 319 3.36 -21.51 14.36
N GLY A 320 4.67 -21.70 14.61
CA GLY A 320 5.70 -20.75 14.20
C GLY A 320 5.81 -20.62 12.67
N ARG A 321 5.66 -21.73 11.92
CA ARG A 321 5.65 -21.72 10.46
C ARG A 321 4.42 -21.01 9.90
N ASP A 322 3.24 -21.23 10.48
CA ASP A 322 2.02 -20.54 10.04
C ASP A 322 2.10 -19.04 10.33
N ALA A 323 2.61 -18.65 11.49
CA ALA A 323 2.88 -17.24 11.80
C ALA A 323 3.91 -16.61 10.84
N ALA A 324 4.96 -17.34 10.46
CA ALA A 324 5.97 -16.87 9.52
C ALA A 324 5.41 -16.71 8.09
N ARG A 325 4.50 -17.60 7.65
CA ARG A 325 3.77 -17.46 6.37
C ARG A 325 2.83 -16.26 6.36
N ALA A 326 2.10 -16.05 7.46
CA ALA A 326 1.25 -14.88 7.64
C ALA A 326 2.08 -13.58 7.66
N CYS A 327 3.23 -13.60 8.33
CA CYS A 327 4.19 -12.51 8.35
C CYS A 327 4.72 -12.21 6.93
N LEU A 328 5.09 -13.22 6.15
CA LEU A 328 5.48 -13.05 4.75
C LEU A 328 4.38 -12.38 3.93
N LEU A 329 3.13 -12.83 4.01
CA LEU A 329 2.02 -12.23 3.25
C LEU A 329 1.85 -10.75 3.59
N THR A 330 1.78 -10.43 4.89
CA THR A 330 1.56 -9.06 5.37
C THR A 330 2.76 -8.16 5.07
N PHE A 331 3.99 -8.67 5.23
CA PHE A 331 5.23 -7.95 4.90
C PHE A 331 5.36 -7.67 3.40
N THR A 332 5.13 -8.68 2.55
CA THR A 332 5.22 -8.52 1.09
C THR A 332 4.10 -7.65 0.55
N ALA A 333 2.89 -7.71 1.11
CA ALA A 333 1.82 -6.77 0.81
C ALA A 333 2.21 -5.33 1.19
N ALA A 334 2.73 -5.11 2.41
CA ALA A 334 3.19 -3.80 2.88
C ALA A 334 4.28 -3.21 1.97
N THR A 335 5.36 -3.96 1.77
CA THR A 335 6.50 -3.50 0.95
C THR A 335 6.09 -3.26 -0.50
N SER A 336 5.24 -4.11 -1.08
CA SER A 336 4.76 -3.93 -2.45
C SER A 336 3.97 -2.64 -2.62
N VAL A 337 3.00 -2.36 -1.75
CA VAL A 337 2.13 -1.17 -1.91
C VAL A 337 2.88 0.13 -1.59
N LEU A 338 3.76 0.13 -0.58
CA LEU A 338 4.53 1.31 -0.19
C LEU A 338 5.56 1.65 -1.26
N LEU A 339 6.38 0.67 -1.68
CA LEU A 339 7.39 0.91 -2.72
C LEU A 339 6.77 1.24 -4.08
N MET A 340 5.64 0.61 -4.44
CA MET A 340 4.96 0.96 -5.68
C MET A 340 4.35 2.36 -5.61
N SER A 341 3.84 2.80 -4.45
CA SER A 341 3.41 4.19 -4.29
C SER A 341 4.59 5.16 -4.48
N ASP A 342 5.73 4.87 -3.85
CA ASP A 342 6.95 5.67 -4.00
C ASP A 342 7.54 5.61 -5.42
N ALA A 343 7.27 4.55 -6.18
CA ALA A 343 7.65 4.48 -7.59
C ALA A 343 6.97 5.60 -8.39
N PHE A 344 5.72 5.94 -8.09
CA PHE A 344 5.02 7.06 -8.72
C PHE A 344 5.37 8.39 -8.06
N GLU A 345 5.03 8.56 -6.79
CA GLU A 345 5.28 9.79 -6.04
C GLU A 345 5.19 9.56 -4.53
N PHE A 346 6.00 10.28 -3.77
CA PHE A 346 5.84 10.33 -2.32
C PHE A 346 4.77 11.37 -1.93
N THR A 347 3.83 10.91 -1.12
CA THR A 347 2.96 11.77 -0.35
C THR A 347 2.57 11.03 0.92
N TRP A 348 2.48 11.73 2.05
CA TRP A 348 2.13 11.13 3.34
C TRP A 348 0.81 10.34 3.29
N ARG A 349 -0.13 10.77 2.45
CA ARG A 349 -1.38 10.04 2.19
C ARG A 349 -1.15 8.64 1.59
N TYR A 350 -0.20 8.49 0.66
CA TYR A 350 0.03 7.23 -0.02
C TYR A 350 0.75 6.20 0.85
N GLN A 351 1.31 6.65 1.97
CA GLN A 351 1.97 5.82 2.95
C GLN A 351 1.03 5.32 4.06
N LEU A 352 -0.22 5.77 4.13
CA LEU A 352 -1.21 5.31 5.12
C LEU A 352 -1.47 3.78 5.12
N PRO A 353 -1.41 3.07 3.97
CA PRO A 353 -1.48 1.61 3.97
C PRO A 353 -0.42 0.92 4.85
N ALA A 354 0.65 1.62 5.25
CA ALA A 354 1.60 1.14 6.24
C ALA A 354 0.92 0.81 7.58
N LEU A 355 -0.09 1.57 7.99
CA LEU A 355 -0.78 1.44 9.29
C LEU A 355 -1.61 0.15 9.39
N ILE A 356 -2.22 -0.27 8.28
CA ILE A 356 -2.99 -1.52 8.22
C ILE A 356 -2.15 -2.76 7.91
N THR A 357 -0.89 -2.59 7.49
CA THR A 357 -0.03 -3.72 7.07
C THR A 357 1.18 -3.94 7.97
N LEU A 358 1.98 -2.92 8.29
CA LEU A 358 3.23 -3.06 9.03
C LEU A 358 3.03 -3.43 10.52
N PRO A 359 2.16 -2.79 11.32
CA PRO A 359 1.95 -3.20 12.71
C PRO A 359 1.44 -4.64 12.86
N PRO A 360 0.45 -5.12 12.07
CA PRO A 360 0.11 -6.54 12.05
C PRO A 360 1.27 -7.44 11.64
N THR A 361 2.09 -7.02 10.66
CA THR A 361 3.30 -7.76 10.26
C THR A 361 4.26 -7.93 11.43
N ALA A 362 4.51 -6.88 12.21
CA ALA A 362 5.39 -6.92 13.37
C ALA A 362 4.86 -7.87 14.46
N ALA A 363 3.55 -7.85 14.72
CA ALA A 363 2.92 -8.76 15.68
C ALA A 363 3.09 -10.23 15.25
N LEU A 364 2.81 -10.54 13.97
CA LEU A 364 2.99 -11.87 13.41
C LEU A 364 4.45 -12.33 13.43
N ALA A 365 5.39 -11.42 13.15
CA ALA A 365 6.82 -11.68 13.23
C ALA A 365 7.24 -12.05 14.66
N LEU A 366 6.81 -11.28 15.66
CA LEU A 366 7.10 -11.57 17.06
C LEU A 366 6.53 -12.94 17.47
N THR A 367 5.32 -13.29 17.04
CA THR A 367 4.76 -14.63 17.27
C THR A 367 5.63 -15.72 16.63
N ALA A 368 6.06 -15.56 15.38
CA ALA A 368 6.92 -16.51 14.69
C ALA A 368 8.29 -16.68 15.37
N LEU A 369 8.84 -15.60 15.92
CA LEU A 369 10.16 -15.58 16.56
C LEU A 369 10.13 -16.09 18.01
N LEU A 370 9.08 -15.78 18.79
CA LEU A 370 9.01 -16.05 20.23
C LEU A 370 8.43 -17.43 20.58
N THR A 371 7.49 -17.96 19.78
CA THR A 371 6.92 -19.32 20.00
C THR A 371 7.98 -20.42 19.99
N HIS A 372 9.16 -20.14 19.42
CA HIS A 372 10.30 -21.04 19.45
C HIS A 372 11.11 -20.99 20.76
N ARG A 373 11.26 -19.80 21.38
CA ARG A 373 12.08 -19.61 22.58
C ARG A 373 11.52 -20.36 23.79
N HIS A 374 10.19 -20.43 23.92
CA HIS A 374 9.58 -21.12 25.05
C HIS A 374 9.84 -22.62 25.10
N GLN A 375 10.04 -23.30 23.96
CA GLN A 375 10.30 -24.75 23.94
C GLN A 375 11.76 -25.11 24.22
N THR A 376 12.71 -24.23 23.89
CA THR A 376 14.13 -24.47 24.20
C THR A 376 14.42 -24.34 25.69
N THR A 377 13.68 -23.49 26.41
CA THR A 377 13.80 -23.33 27.87
C THR A 377 13.12 -24.43 28.69
N THR A 378 12.11 -25.14 28.15
CA THR A 378 11.39 -26.19 28.88
C THR A 378 12.06 -27.57 28.78
N HIS A 379 13.13 -27.72 27.99
CA HIS A 379 13.92 -28.95 27.94
C HIS A 379 15.07 -28.91 28.96
N HIS A 380 14.74 -28.82 30.24
CA HIS A 380 15.64 -29.28 31.31
C HIS A 380 15.15 -30.68 31.71
N PRO A 381 15.90 -31.75 31.45
CA PRO A 381 15.47 -33.08 31.82
C PRO A 381 15.50 -33.16 33.35
N SER A 382 14.32 -33.12 33.97
CA SER A 382 14.14 -33.61 35.32
C SER A 382 14.46 -35.12 35.30
N THR A 383 15.67 -35.45 35.72
CA THR A 383 16.08 -36.81 36.04
C THR A 383 15.22 -37.32 37.20
N THR A 384 14.16 -38.06 36.88
CA THR A 384 13.41 -38.84 37.86
C THR A 384 14.22 -40.10 38.19
N PRO A 385 14.64 -40.35 39.45
CA PRO A 385 15.28 -41.60 39.81
C PRO A 385 14.23 -42.72 39.77
N THR A 386 14.46 -43.72 38.93
CA THR A 386 13.65 -44.93 38.86
C THR A 386 13.93 -45.77 40.12
N ALA A 387 13.02 -45.75 41.09
CA ALA A 387 13.08 -46.66 42.23
C ALA A 387 12.66 -48.07 41.77
N THR A 388 13.63 -48.98 41.70
CA THR A 388 13.42 -50.41 41.50
C THR A 388 12.96 -51.03 42.82
N ALA A 389 11.74 -51.57 42.87
CA ALA A 389 11.27 -52.38 43.99
C ALA A 389 11.67 -53.85 43.78
N PRO A 390 12.21 -54.56 44.79
CA PRO A 390 12.50 -55.99 44.66
C PRO A 390 11.26 -56.85 44.91
N ALA A 391 11.14 -57.90 44.11
CA ALA A 391 10.13 -58.94 44.26
C ALA A 391 10.33 -59.73 45.57
N ALA A 392 9.26 -59.88 46.34
CA ALA A 392 9.19 -60.79 47.48
C ALA A 392 8.14 -61.87 47.19
N THR A 393 8.64 -63.10 47.08
CA THR A 393 7.91 -64.36 46.99
C THR A 393 7.64 -64.89 48.39
N THR A 394 6.41 -65.31 48.69
CA THR A 394 6.10 -66.27 49.78
C THR A 394 4.72 -66.93 49.55
N PRO A 395 4.48 -68.13 50.10
CA PRO A 395 3.69 -69.19 49.48
C PRO A 395 2.33 -69.45 50.14
N ALA A 396 1.55 -70.31 49.49
CA ALA A 396 0.25 -70.80 49.91
C ALA A 396 0.27 -71.70 51.16
N ALA A 397 -0.72 -71.53 52.04
CA ALA A 397 -1.37 -72.60 52.81
C ALA A 397 -2.61 -72.08 53.58
N GLY A 398 -3.71 -72.83 53.54
CA GLY A 398 -4.54 -73.05 54.74
C GLY A 398 -5.95 -72.44 54.81
N ALA A 399 -6.92 -73.26 54.41
CA ALA A 399 -8.35 -73.28 54.75
C ALA A 399 -8.79 -72.74 56.13
N ALA A 400 -10.00 -72.13 56.20
CA ALA A 400 -11.16 -72.65 56.95
C ALA A 400 -12.38 -71.72 56.81
N ALA A 401 -13.56 -72.34 56.82
CA ALA A 401 -14.89 -71.76 56.70
C ALA A 401 -15.41 -71.12 57.99
N THR A 402 -16.26 -70.09 57.85
CA THR A 402 -17.67 -70.02 58.28
C THR A 402 -18.31 -68.76 57.72
#